data_AF-A0AA88HLT3-F1
#
_entry.id   AF-A0AA88HLT3-F1
#
_cell.length_a   1.000
_cell.length_b   1.000
_cell.length_c   1.000
_cell.angle_alpha   90.00
_cell.angle_beta   90.00
_cell.angle_gamma   90.00
#
_symmetry.space_group_name_H-M   'P 1'
#
loop_
_entity.id
_entity.type
_entity.pdbx_description
1 polymer ?
#
loop_
_entity_poly.entity_id
_entity_poly.type
_entity_poly.pdbx_seq_one_letter_code
_entity_poly.pdbx_strand_id
1 'polypeptide(L)'
;MTGSSVTSADVKNLKEAGFFTVESVVFAPKKHLITIKGISEQKAEKICAKAAKLVPMGFTSGTDMLLKRSDLGLLKKGSEELYKLLGGGIETGFITELFVEFITGKTQLCHTLAVTCQRKMAKFETLLWSDLFYS
;
A
#
# COMPACT_ATOMS: atom_id res chain seq x y z
N MET A 1 -6.78 8.32 -32.58
CA MET A 1 -6.10 9.21 -31.62
C MET A 1 -6.31 8.60 -30.24
N THR A 2 -5.38 7.82 -29.67
CA THR A 2 -4.36 8.30 -28.74
C THR A 2 -3.08 7.46 -28.79
N GLY A 3 -1.93 8.12 -28.98
CA GLY A 3 -0.60 7.50 -29.06
C GLY A 3 -0.19 6.76 -27.77
N SER A 4 0.09 5.47 -27.95
CA SER A 4 0.76 4.57 -27.02
C SER A 4 2.22 4.97 -26.78
N SER A 5 2.46 6.01 -25.97
CA SER A 5 3.82 6.52 -25.74
C SER A 5 4.58 5.91 -24.54
N VAL A 6 4.18 4.73 -24.05
CA VAL A 6 4.97 3.96 -23.08
C VAL A 6 5.15 2.57 -23.69
N THR A 7 6.40 2.20 -23.97
CA THR A 7 6.72 0.93 -24.61
C THR A 7 6.97 -0.16 -23.58
N SER A 8 6.90 -1.42 -23.98
CA SER A 8 7.28 -2.56 -23.14
C SER A 8 8.74 -2.48 -22.67
N ALA A 9 9.63 -1.89 -23.49
CA ALA A 9 11.01 -1.63 -23.13
C ALA A 9 11.14 -0.60 -22.00
N ASP A 10 10.35 0.47 -22.02
CA ASP A 10 10.34 1.47 -20.93
C ASP A 10 9.89 0.83 -19.61
N VAL A 11 8.87 -0.05 -19.65
CA VAL A 11 8.41 -0.81 -18.47
C VAL A 11 9.49 -1.76 -17.95
N LYS A 12 10.24 -2.42 -18.83
CA LYS A 12 11.34 -3.29 -18.44
C LYS A 12 12.45 -2.50 -17.72
N ASN A 13 12.84 -1.36 -18.28
CA ASN A 13 13.86 -0.49 -17.68
C ASN A 13 13.41 0.05 -16.30
N LEU A 14 12.13 0.39 -16.15
CA LEU A 14 11.55 0.79 -14.85
C LEU A 14 11.60 -0.35 -13.83
N LYS A 15 11.26 -1.58 -14.23
CA LYS A 15 11.35 -2.75 -13.34
C LYS A 15 12.78 -3.08 -12.93
N GLU A 16 13.73 -2.99 -13.87
CA GLU A 16 15.16 -3.17 -13.59
C GLU A 16 15.69 -2.10 -12.61
N ALA A 17 15.11 -0.90 -12.64
CA ALA A 17 15.39 0.17 -11.68
C ALA A 17 14.63 0.05 -10.34
N GLY A 18 13.84 -1.02 -10.14
CA GLY A 18 13.12 -1.29 -8.89
C GLY A 18 11.69 -0.74 -8.80
N PHE A 19 11.14 -0.19 -9.88
CA PHE A 19 9.76 0.30 -9.92
C PHE A 19 8.80 -0.82 -10.34
N PHE A 20 8.18 -1.46 -9.35
CA PHE A 20 7.24 -2.58 -9.57
C PHE A 20 5.77 -2.16 -9.54
N THR A 21 5.45 -0.98 -9.01
CA THR A 21 4.06 -0.49 -8.89
C THR A 21 3.89 0.90 -9.50
N VAL A 22 2.65 1.24 -9.87
CA VAL A 22 2.35 2.57 -10.44
C VAL A 22 2.59 3.67 -9.39
N GLU A 23 2.26 3.40 -8.12
CA GLU A 23 2.52 4.30 -7.00
C GLU A 23 4.02 4.61 -6.86
N SER A 24 4.87 3.59 -6.99
CA SER A 24 6.33 3.77 -6.88
C SER A 24 6.87 4.75 -7.93
N VAL A 25 6.30 4.76 -9.13
CA VAL A 25 6.69 5.69 -10.21
C VAL A 25 6.17 7.10 -9.96
N VAL A 26 4.94 7.23 -9.45
CA VAL A 26 4.32 8.54 -9.19
C VAL A 26 4.94 9.24 -7.99
N PHE A 27 5.29 8.50 -6.94
CA PHE A 27 5.91 9.05 -5.73
C PHE A 27 7.41 9.31 -5.90
N ALA A 28 8.04 8.74 -6.93
CA ALA A 28 9.43 9.00 -7.22
C ALA A 28 9.65 10.44 -7.72
N PRO A 29 10.71 11.12 -7.27
CA PRO A 29 11.12 12.38 -7.88
C PRO A 29 11.43 12.19 -9.37
N LYS A 30 10.93 13.09 -10.22
CA LYS A 30 11.20 13.05 -11.68
C LYS A 30 12.69 12.91 -12.02
N LYS A 31 13.56 13.55 -11.23
CA LYS A 31 15.02 13.46 -11.39
C LYS A 31 15.54 12.01 -11.34
N HIS A 32 14.96 11.17 -10.47
CA HIS A 32 15.34 9.76 -10.35
C HIS A 32 14.93 8.97 -11.59
N LEU A 33 13.75 9.26 -12.15
CA LEU A 33 13.27 8.57 -13.37
C LEU A 33 14.13 8.87 -14.60
N ILE A 34 14.70 10.08 -14.67
CA ILE A 34 15.59 10.50 -15.78
C ILE A 34 16.97 9.84 -15.69
N THR A 35 17.42 9.46 -14.48
CA THR A 35 18.69 8.74 -14.29
C THR A 35 18.62 7.30 -14.83
N ILE A 36 17.42 6.76 -15.06
CA ILE A 36 17.23 5.41 -15.59
C ILE A 36 17.65 5.37 -17.06
N LYS A 37 18.60 4.48 -17.38
CA LYS A 37 19.10 4.28 -18.75
C LYS A 37 17.94 3.99 -19.71
N GLY A 38 17.79 4.80 -20.75
CA GLY A 38 16.75 4.65 -21.78
C GLY A 38 15.46 5.46 -21.54
N ILE A 39 15.34 6.12 -20.39
CA ILE A 39 14.25 7.07 -20.10
C ILE A 39 14.76 8.50 -20.31
N SER A 40 14.22 9.18 -21.32
CA SER A 40 14.46 10.61 -21.52
C SER A 40 13.48 11.44 -20.68
N GLU A 41 13.79 12.73 -20.48
CA GLU A 41 12.93 13.66 -19.74
C GLU A 41 11.50 13.73 -20.29
N GLN A 42 11.36 13.80 -21.62
CA GLN A 42 10.05 13.78 -22.28
C GLN A 42 9.28 12.47 -22.04
N LYS A 43 9.98 11.33 -21.93
CA LYS A 43 9.35 10.05 -21.60
C LYS A 43 8.92 10.00 -20.14
N ALA A 44 9.79 10.43 -19.23
CA ALA A 44 9.50 10.49 -17.80
C ALA A 44 8.24 11.34 -17.54
N GLU A 45 8.11 12.49 -18.19
CA GLU A 45 6.92 13.34 -18.05
C GLU A 45 5.64 12.65 -18.52
N LYS A 46 5.67 11.97 -19.68
CA LYS A 46 4.52 11.21 -20.20
C LYS A 46 4.15 10.03 -19.30
N ILE A 47 5.15 9.35 -18.73
CA ILE A 47 4.95 8.24 -17.80
C ILE A 47 4.28 8.76 -16.52
N CYS A 48 4.83 9.81 -15.91
CA CYS A 48 4.25 10.45 -14.73
C CYS A 48 2.83 10.95 -14.98
N ALA A 49 2.56 11.60 -16.11
CA ALA A 49 1.24 12.11 -16.45
C ALA A 49 0.19 11.00 -16.62
N LYS A 50 0.59 9.83 -17.12
CA LYS A 50 -0.29 8.65 -17.18
C LYS A 50 -0.49 8.02 -15.82
N ALA A 51 0.59 7.84 -15.06
CA ALA A 51 0.56 7.21 -13.76
C ALA A 51 -0.26 8.05 -12.74
N ALA A 52 -0.17 9.38 -12.82
CA ALA A 52 -0.97 10.31 -12.01
C ALA A 52 -2.49 10.27 -12.30
N LYS A 53 -2.93 9.69 -13.42
CA LYS A 53 -4.36 9.45 -13.70
C LYS A 53 -4.87 8.17 -13.04
N LEU A 54 -3.98 7.24 -12.70
CA LEU A 54 -4.30 5.95 -12.10
C LEU A 54 -4.22 6.02 -10.56
N VAL A 55 -3.39 6.92 -10.03
CA VAL A 55 -3.20 7.12 -8.59
C VAL A 55 -3.90 8.42 -8.17
N PRO A 56 -4.71 8.42 -7.10
CA PRO A 56 -5.37 9.62 -6.60
C PRO A 56 -4.35 10.60 -5.98
N MET A 57 -3.78 11.48 -6.81
CA MET A 57 -2.76 12.48 -6.43
C MET A 57 -3.32 13.87 -6.11
N GLY A 58 -4.64 14.04 -6.20
CA GLY A 58 -5.31 15.31 -5.96
C GLY A 58 -5.52 15.63 -4.47
N PHE A 59 -6.01 16.84 -4.20
CA PHE A 59 -6.48 17.20 -2.87
C PHE A 59 -7.66 16.32 -2.45
N THR A 60 -7.63 15.88 -1.20
CA THR A 60 -8.70 15.09 -0.57
C THR A 60 -9.10 15.80 0.72
N SER A 61 -10.39 15.85 1.03
CA SER A 61 -10.87 16.43 2.29
C SER A 61 -10.38 15.63 3.50
N GLY A 62 -10.24 16.28 4.66
CA GLY A 62 -9.90 15.61 5.91
C GLY A 62 -10.91 14.51 6.27
N THR A 63 -12.20 14.75 6.01
CA THR A 63 -13.27 13.78 6.25
C THR A 63 -13.13 12.55 5.34
N ASP A 64 -12.83 12.76 4.06
CA ASP A 64 -12.66 11.66 3.09
C ASP A 64 -11.43 10.82 3.43
N MET A 65 -10.35 11.45 3.91
CA MET A 65 -9.16 10.74 4.37
C MET A 65 -9.43 9.92 5.63
N LEU A 66 -10.24 10.45 6.57
CA LEU A 66 -10.66 9.72 7.76
C LEU A 66 -11.50 8.48 7.41
N LEU A 67 -12.45 8.62 6.48
CA LEU A 67 -13.25 7.50 5.98
C LEU A 67 -12.36 6.45 5.32
N LYS A 68 -11.44 6.85 4.44
CA LYS A 68 -10.45 5.94 3.84
C LYS A 68 -9.59 5.24 4.88
N ARG A 69 -9.19 5.92 5.95
CA ARG A 69 -8.43 5.32 7.06
C ARG A 69 -9.25 4.29 7.84
N SER A 70 -10.55 4.53 8.04
CA SER A 70 -11.44 3.55 8.67
C SER A 70 -11.59 2.25 7.87
N ASP A 71 -11.30 2.30 6.56
CA ASP A 71 -11.28 1.15 5.68
C ASP A 71 -9.96 0.39 5.63
N LEU A 72 -8.88 0.93 6.20
CA LEU A 72 -7.60 0.23 6.24
C LEU A 72 -7.73 -1.09 7.03
N GLY A 73 -7.04 -2.11 6.52
CA GLY A 73 -6.96 -3.40 7.19
C GLY A 73 -6.24 -3.25 8.52
N LEU A 74 -6.92 -3.62 9.61
CA LEU A 74 -6.29 -3.71 10.91
C LEU A 74 -6.00 -5.17 11.24
N LEU A 75 -4.76 -5.47 11.60
CA LEU A 75 -4.40 -6.79 12.12
C LEU A 75 -4.94 -6.93 13.55
N LYS A 76 -6.22 -7.36 13.68
CA LYS A 76 -6.94 -7.53 14.96
C LYS A 76 -7.08 -8.97 15.45
N LYS A 77 -6.54 -9.97 14.76
CA LYS A 77 -6.83 -11.37 15.09
C LYS A 77 -5.88 -11.90 16.18
N GLY A 78 -6.39 -12.33 17.34
CA GLY A 78 -5.58 -12.80 18.48
C GLY A 78 -6.17 -12.38 19.84
N SER A 79 -5.34 -12.04 20.82
CA SER A 79 -5.80 -11.57 22.15
C SER A 79 -6.37 -10.15 22.06
N GLU A 80 -7.63 -9.98 22.45
CA GLU A 80 -8.33 -8.70 22.47
C GLU A 80 -7.65 -7.69 23.41
N GLU A 81 -7.13 -8.16 24.55
CA GLU A 81 -6.41 -7.34 25.53
C GLU A 81 -5.10 -6.78 24.95
N LEU A 82 -4.35 -7.61 24.21
CA LEU A 82 -3.11 -7.19 23.55
C LEU A 82 -3.38 -6.12 22.49
N TYR A 83 -4.43 -6.28 21.68
CA TYR A 83 -4.77 -5.28 20.67
C TYR A 83 -5.38 -4.01 21.26
N LYS A 84 -6.10 -4.11 22.38
CA LYS A 84 -6.55 -2.94 23.14
C LYS A 84 -5.35 -2.14 23.70
N LEU A 85 -4.30 -2.81 24.16
CA LEU A 85 -3.05 -2.16 24.56
C LEU A 85 -2.34 -1.48 23.38
N LEU A 86 -2.42 -2.08 22.18
CA LEU A 86 -1.87 -1.52 20.93
C LEU A 86 -2.79 -0.50 20.24
N GLY A 87 -3.72 0.13 20.97
CA GLY A 87 -4.58 1.18 20.41
C GLY A 87 -5.63 0.69 19.41
N GLY A 88 -5.97 -0.59 19.46
CA GLY A 88 -6.91 -1.24 18.55
C GLY A 88 -6.28 -2.26 17.63
N GLY A 89 -4.95 -2.24 17.45
CA GLY A 89 -4.16 -3.20 16.66
C GLY A 89 -3.17 -2.54 15.70
N ILE A 90 -2.54 -3.33 14.84
CA ILE A 90 -1.49 -2.82 13.93
C ILE A 90 -2.10 -2.45 12.57
N GLU A 91 -1.96 -1.17 12.21
CA GLU A 91 -2.44 -0.59 10.93
C GLU A 91 -1.53 -0.95 9.76
N THR A 92 -2.13 -1.40 8.64
CA THR A 92 -1.39 -1.55 7.39
C THR A 92 -1.11 -0.19 6.73
N GLY A 93 0.04 -0.05 6.07
CA GLY A 93 0.43 1.17 5.38
C GLY A 93 1.20 2.18 6.25
N PHE A 94 1.39 1.87 7.54
CA PHE A 94 2.17 2.66 8.49
C PHE A 94 3.21 1.78 9.20
N ILE A 95 4.24 2.42 9.75
CA ILE A 95 5.24 1.76 10.59
C ILE A 95 4.80 1.90 12.04
N THR A 96 4.68 0.76 12.74
CA THR A 96 4.41 0.73 14.19
C THR A 96 5.67 0.29 14.92
N GLU A 97 6.18 1.12 15.82
CA GLU A 97 7.37 0.82 16.62
C GLU A 97 6.98 0.28 18.00
N LEU A 98 7.69 -0.75 18.46
CA LEU A 98 7.47 -1.40 19.77
C LEU A 98 8.73 -1.23 20.63
N PHE A 99 8.70 -0.26 21.55
CA PHE A 99 9.81 0.01 22.46
C PHE A 99 9.46 -0.38 23.91
N VAL A 100 10.18 -1.37 24.46
CA VAL A 100 9.99 -1.89 25.83
C VAL A 100 11.33 -2.49 26.32
N GLU A 101 11.51 -2.74 27.62
CA GLU A 101 12.70 -3.39 28.22
C GLU A 101 13.01 -4.80 27.67
N PHE A 102 14.22 -5.32 27.90
CA PHE A 102 14.61 -6.67 27.44
C PHE A 102 13.71 -7.76 28.07
N ILE A 103 13.48 -8.88 27.36
CA ILE A 103 12.66 -10.04 27.80
C ILE A 103 11.14 -9.76 27.92
N THR A 104 10.64 -8.60 27.49
CA THR A 104 9.20 -8.27 27.59
C THR A 104 8.32 -8.77 26.43
N GLY A 105 8.74 -9.81 25.70
CA GLY A 105 7.86 -10.47 24.73
C GLY A 105 7.80 -9.88 23.30
N LYS A 106 8.65 -8.88 22.97
CA LYS A 106 8.67 -8.26 21.62
C LYS A 106 8.84 -9.26 20.47
N THR A 107 9.76 -10.21 20.63
CA THR A 107 10.01 -11.25 19.60
C THR A 107 8.81 -12.19 19.46
N GLN A 108 8.16 -12.55 20.56
CA GLN A 108 6.97 -13.40 20.58
C GLN A 108 5.78 -12.69 19.89
N LEU A 109 5.66 -11.37 20.08
CA LEU A 109 4.69 -10.55 19.36
C LEU A 109 4.94 -10.59 17.85
N CYS A 110 6.19 -10.41 17.40
CA CYS A 110 6.56 -10.54 15.99
C CYS A 110 6.22 -11.92 15.41
N HIS A 111 6.51 -13.01 16.13
CA HIS A 111 6.15 -14.37 15.70
C HIS A 111 4.64 -14.55 15.56
N THR A 112 3.86 -14.01 16.51
CA THR A 112 2.40 -14.07 16.46
C THR A 112 1.85 -13.30 15.27
N LEU A 113 2.37 -12.09 15.01
CA LEU A 113 1.98 -11.27 13.87
C LEU A 113 2.28 -11.95 12.53
N ALA A 114 3.42 -12.64 12.42
CA ALA A 114 3.84 -13.34 11.19
C ALA A 114 2.88 -14.48 10.77
N VAL A 115 2.19 -15.10 11.73
CA VAL A 115 1.16 -16.12 11.45
C VAL A 115 -0.21 -15.47 11.28
N THR A 116 -0.54 -14.50 12.13
CA THR A 116 -1.84 -13.83 12.12
C THR A 116 -2.11 -13.08 10.82
N CYS A 117 -1.10 -12.47 10.19
CA CYS A 117 -1.25 -11.77 8.91
C CYS A 117 -1.66 -12.69 7.75
N GLN A 118 -1.43 -13.99 7.86
CA GLN A 118 -1.78 -14.98 6.83
C GLN A 118 -3.26 -15.40 6.90
N ARG A 119 -3.94 -15.08 8.01
CA ARG A 119 -5.35 -15.44 8.19
C ARG A 119 -6.23 -14.48 7.38
N LYS A 120 -7.20 -15.00 6.64
CA LYS A 120 -8.18 -14.21 5.86
C LYS A 120 -8.75 -13.06 6.71
N MET A 121 -8.74 -11.83 6.22
CA MET A 121 -9.41 -10.72 6.92
C MET A 121 -10.93 -10.89 6.87
N ALA A 122 -11.63 -10.72 7.99
CA ALA A 122 -13.07 -10.96 8.10
C ALA A 122 -13.93 -10.02 7.22
N LYS A 123 -13.36 -8.89 6.76
CA LYS A 123 -14.03 -7.98 5.80
C LYS A 123 -14.28 -8.61 4.43
N PHE A 124 -13.52 -9.65 4.04
CA PHE A 124 -13.75 -10.35 2.77
C PHE A 124 -14.83 -11.42 2.85
N GLU A 125 -15.08 -12.01 4.02
CA GLU A 125 -16.15 -13.01 4.18
C GLU A 125 -17.52 -12.33 4.32
N THR A 126 -17.62 -11.22 5.03
CA THR A 126 -18.92 -10.55 5.24
C THR A 126 -19.55 -9.98 3.96
N LEU A 127 -18.74 -9.54 2.98
CA LEU A 127 -19.24 -9.05 1.69
C LEU A 127 -19.62 -10.18 0.72
N LEU A 128 -18.99 -11.36 0.82
CA LEU A 128 -19.32 -12.49 -0.06
C LEU A 128 -20.63 -13.18 0.29
N TRP A 129 -21.06 -13.14 1.56
CA TRP A 129 -22.31 -13.78 1.99
C TRP A 129 -23.53 -12.87 1.83
N SER A 130 -23.39 -11.55 1.97
CA SER A 130 -24.51 -10.62 1.74
C SER A 130 -24.92 -10.56 0.26
N ASP A 131 -23.95 -10.64 -0.65
CA ASP A 131 -24.20 -10.53 -2.09
C ASP A 131 -24.73 -11.85 -2.71
N LEU A 132 -24.57 -12.98 -2.02
CA LEU A 132 -25.05 -14.30 -2.48
C LEU A 132 -26.48 -14.63 -2.04
N PHE A 133 -27.03 -13.91 -1.05
CA PHE A 133 -28.37 -14.17 -0.49
C PHE A 133 -29.39 -13.03 -0.73
N TYR A 134 -28.95 -11.89 -1.27
CA TYR A 134 -29.82 -10.74 -1.61
C TYR A 134 -29.85 -10.42 -3.11
N SER A 135 -29.80 -11.46 -3.97
CA SER A 135 -30.15 -11.35 -5.40
C SER A 135 -31.32 -12.25 -5.76
#